data_AF-A0A1N6H9B6-F1
#
_entry.id   AF-A0A1N6H9B6-F1
#
_cell.length_a   1.000
_cell.length_b   1.000
_cell.length_c   1.000
_cell.angle_alpha   90.00
_cell.angle_beta   90.00
_cell.angle_gamma   90.00
#
_symmetry.space_group_name_H-M   'P 1'
#
loop_
_entity.id
_entity.type
_entity.pdbx_description
1 polymer ?
#
loop_
_entity_poly.entity_id
_entity_poly.type
_entity_poly.pdbx_seq_one_letter_code
_entity_poly.pdbx_strand_id
1 'polypeptide(L)'
;MSRFLKTALITAMALPASAQAATVMDTQAQTSAGQLFTYSFGGLEPATGPGTITITARGDYSTPFPDIEFLEYDIEGLLTGALAPVGADSFTRFSFNDVEFTAVFDLSLADLNGLLSDNVIELSLDLSGPVNIFDADSFTSVMIDYPSSSPTPEPASWAMMIGGFGLVGGAMRRSRKRRLRFSADPSA
;
A
#
# COMPACT_ATOMS: atom_id res chain seq x y z
N MET A 1 -34.04 43.49 -33.66
CA MET A 1 -34.32 42.93 -32.32
C MET A 1 -33.85 41.48 -32.29
N SER A 2 -33.33 41.03 -31.14
CA SER A 2 -32.84 39.68 -30.82
C SER A 2 -31.39 39.35 -31.19
N ARG A 3 -30.49 39.51 -30.20
CA ARG A 3 -29.20 38.81 -30.09
C ARG A 3 -29.36 37.73 -29.04
N PHE A 4 -29.27 36.46 -29.45
CA PHE A 4 -29.29 35.32 -28.54
C PHE A 4 -27.95 35.19 -27.81
N LEU A 5 -27.99 35.36 -26.49
CA LEU A 5 -26.89 35.07 -25.57
C LEU A 5 -26.82 33.54 -25.40
N LYS A 6 -25.71 32.90 -25.78
CA LYS A 6 -25.45 31.48 -25.51
C LYS A 6 -24.60 31.39 -24.24
N THR A 7 -25.24 31.10 -23.12
CA THR A 7 -24.57 30.80 -21.85
C THR A 7 -24.06 29.36 -21.90
N ALA A 8 -22.75 29.17 -21.96
CA ALA A 8 -22.13 27.84 -21.84
C ALA A 8 -21.92 27.54 -20.35
N LEU A 9 -22.70 26.61 -19.82
CA LEU A 9 -22.53 26.07 -18.46
C LEU A 9 -21.35 25.09 -18.50
N ILE A 10 -20.27 25.41 -17.78
CA ILE A 10 -19.14 24.50 -17.58
C ILE A 10 -19.39 23.77 -16.26
N THR A 11 -19.86 22.53 -16.34
CA THR A 11 -19.97 21.63 -15.18
C THR A 11 -18.59 21.04 -14.92
N ALA A 12 -17.92 21.49 -13.86
CA ALA A 12 -16.71 20.85 -13.36
C ALA A 12 -17.10 19.52 -12.69
N MET A 13 -16.72 18.39 -13.28
CA MET A 13 -16.88 17.08 -12.65
C MET A 13 -15.72 16.89 -11.66
N ALA A 14 -16.03 16.89 -10.36
CA ALA A 14 -15.10 16.42 -9.34
C ALA A 14 -14.97 14.90 -9.51
N LEU A 15 -13.76 14.41 -9.81
CA LEU A 15 -13.48 12.98 -9.78
C LEU A 15 -13.40 12.53 -8.31
N PRO A 16 -14.02 11.40 -7.94
CA PRO A 16 -13.87 10.86 -6.60
C PRO A 16 -12.41 10.45 -6.39
N ALA A 17 -11.84 10.80 -5.23
CA ALA A 17 -10.57 10.24 -4.80
C ALA A 17 -10.78 8.72 -4.60
N SER A 18 -10.07 7.90 -5.36
CA SER A 18 -10.05 6.45 -5.15
C SER A 18 -9.06 6.13 -4.04
N ALA A 19 -9.51 5.49 -2.96
CA ALA A 19 -8.63 4.89 -1.98
C ALA A 19 -7.80 3.78 -2.67
N GLN A 20 -6.48 3.80 -2.49
CA GLN A 20 -5.58 2.78 -3.04
C GLN A 20 -5.10 1.91 -1.89
N ALA A 21 -5.11 0.58 -2.06
CA ALA A 21 -4.53 -0.33 -1.08
C ALA A 21 -3.02 -0.09 -0.99
N ALA A 22 -2.52 0.11 0.22
CA ALA A 22 -1.11 -0.02 0.58
C ALA A 22 -0.89 -1.46 1.06
N THR A 23 0.02 -2.16 0.39
CA THR A 23 0.45 -3.50 0.77
C THR A 23 1.96 -3.46 0.95
N VAL A 24 2.44 -3.79 2.15
CA VAL A 24 3.87 -3.93 2.46
C VAL A 24 4.14 -5.31 3.01
N MET A 25 5.30 -5.87 2.69
CA MET A 25 5.67 -7.22 3.12
C MET A 25 7.18 -7.33 3.26
N ASP A 26 7.62 -8.08 4.26
CA ASP A 26 9.00 -8.49 4.42
C ASP A 26 9.07 -9.95 4.92
N THR A 27 10.15 -10.65 4.58
CA THR A 27 10.37 -12.06 4.91
C THR A 27 11.81 -12.27 5.33
N GLN A 28 12.00 -12.94 6.45
CA GLN A 28 13.31 -13.22 7.02
C GLN A 28 13.49 -14.72 7.23
N ALA A 29 14.63 -15.25 6.79
CA ALA A 29 14.98 -16.65 7.00
C ALA A 29 15.42 -16.88 8.45
N GLN A 30 15.05 -18.04 9.00
CA GLN A 30 15.54 -18.49 10.30
C GLN A 30 16.99 -18.95 10.17
N THR A 31 17.85 -18.42 11.04
CA THR A 31 19.29 -18.65 11.09
C THR A 31 19.76 -19.23 12.42
N SER A 32 18.89 -19.27 13.42
CA SER A 32 19.13 -19.90 14.73
C SER A 32 17.83 -20.42 15.33
N ALA A 33 17.94 -21.40 16.25
CA ALA A 33 16.80 -21.88 17.03
C ALA A 33 16.35 -20.79 18.02
N GLY A 34 15.04 -20.67 18.24
CA GLY A 34 14.46 -19.64 19.13
C GLY A 34 14.85 -18.21 18.73
N GLN A 35 14.90 -17.93 17.42
CA GLN A 35 15.31 -16.64 16.91
C GLN A 35 14.24 -15.56 17.12
N LEU A 36 14.68 -14.38 17.58
CA LEU A 36 13.90 -13.15 17.52
C LEU A 36 14.05 -12.50 16.13
N PHE A 37 12.91 -12.19 15.51
CA PHE A 37 12.81 -11.42 14.28
C PHE A 37 12.27 -10.03 14.58
N THR A 38 12.78 -9.03 13.86
CA THR A 38 12.31 -7.64 13.97
C THR A 38 12.03 -7.12 12.57
N TYR A 39 10.85 -6.54 12.39
CA TYR A 39 10.38 -5.93 11.16
C TYR A 39 10.11 -4.45 11.40
N SER A 40 10.46 -3.62 10.42
CA SER A 40 10.19 -2.19 10.46
C SER A 40 9.74 -1.73 9.07
N PHE A 41 8.49 -1.29 8.99
CA PHE A 41 7.89 -0.79 7.76
C PHE A 41 7.73 0.72 7.87
N GLY A 42 8.64 1.48 7.24
CA GLY A 42 8.61 2.94 7.27
C GLY A 42 8.01 3.58 6.03
N GLY A 43 7.66 4.87 6.14
CA GLY A 43 7.11 5.64 5.03
C GLY A 43 5.68 5.25 4.68
N LEU A 44 4.94 4.77 5.67
CA LEU A 44 3.56 4.32 5.52
C LEU A 44 2.61 5.52 5.52
N GLU A 45 1.65 5.51 4.61
CA GLU A 45 0.64 6.57 4.52
C GLU A 45 -0.48 6.33 5.54
N PRO A 46 -1.20 7.38 5.98
CA PRO A 46 -2.35 7.20 6.87
C PRO A 46 -3.41 6.26 6.28
N ALA A 47 -3.95 5.39 7.14
CA ALA A 47 -5.05 4.53 6.76
C ALA A 47 -6.35 5.32 6.57
N THR A 48 -7.14 4.91 5.59
CA THR A 48 -8.46 5.47 5.27
C THR A 48 -9.61 4.52 5.61
N GLY A 49 -9.29 3.32 6.09
CA GLY A 49 -10.22 2.25 6.44
C GLY A 49 -9.53 1.11 7.18
N PRO A 50 -10.27 0.06 7.55
CA PRO A 50 -9.71 -1.12 8.21
C PRO A 50 -8.78 -1.89 7.27
N GLY A 51 -7.91 -2.72 7.85
CA GLY A 51 -6.92 -3.51 7.12
C GLY A 51 -6.55 -4.77 7.88
N THR A 52 -5.48 -5.43 7.47
CA THR A 52 -5.01 -6.66 8.08
C THR A 52 -3.50 -6.67 8.27
N ILE A 53 -3.08 -7.40 9.30
CA ILE A 53 -1.70 -7.89 9.42
C ILE A 53 -1.75 -9.41 9.26
N THR A 54 -0.94 -9.95 8.38
CA THR A 54 -0.77 -11.38 8.18
C THR A 54 0.63 -11.78 8.61
N ILE A 55 0.71 -12.74 9.52
CA ILE A 55 1.97 -13.37 9.94
C ILE A 55 1.98 -14.80 9.38
N THR A 56 3.02 -15.14 8.63
CA THR A 56 3.28 -16.50 8.17
C THR A 56 4.62 -16.98 8.72
N ALA A 57 4.67 -18.21 9.22
CA ALA A 57 5.91 -18.81 9.69
C ALA A 57 6.00 -20.27 9.25
N ARG A 58 7.21 -20.70 8.87
CA ARG A 58 7.56 -22.09 8.58
C ARG A 58 8.79 -22.49 9.38
N GLY A 59 8.75 -23.67 9.99
CA GLY A 59 9.84 -24.19 10.80
C GLY A 59 9.48 -25.52 11.46
N ASP A 60 10.29 -25.91 12.45
CA ASP A 60 10.09 -27.09 13.30
C ASP A 60 9.00 -26.82 14.35
N TYR A 61 7.73 -26.87 13.93
CA TYR A 61 6.56 -26.70 14.79
C TYR A 61 5.73 -27.98 14.96
N SER A 62 5.32 -28.23 16.20
CA SER A 62 4.60 -29.42 16.61
C SER A 62 3.11 -29.15 16.72
N THR A 63 2.33 -29.81 15.87
CA THR A 63 0.86 -29.75 16.00
C THR A 63 0.30 -30.50 17.21
N PRO A 64 0.91 -31.60 17.71
CA PRO A 64 0.41 -32.25 18.93
C PRO A 64 0.74 -31.50 20.22
N PHE A 65 1.76 -30.64 20.22
CA PHE A 65 2.26 -29.93 21.40
C PHE A 65 2.42 -28.41 21.13
N PRO A 66 1.32 -27.70 20.82
CA PRO A 66 1.37 -26.29 20.41
C PRO A 66 1.88 -25.34 21.50
N ASP A 67 1.81 -25.73 22.78
CA ASP A 67 2.26 -24.92 23.90
C ASP A 67 3.79 -24.96 24.10
N ILE A 68 4.52 -25.74 23.29
CA ILE A 68 5.98 -25.92 23.39
C ILE A 68 6.68 -25.21 22.22
N GLU A 69 6.15 -25.37 21.01
CA GLU A 69 6.69 -24.81 19.77
C GLU A 69 5.70 -23.78 19.22
N PHE A 70 5.98 -22.51 19.52
CA PHE A 70 5.13 -21.37 19.20
C PHE A 70 5.98 -20.16 18.80
N LEU A 71 5.31 -19.15 18.26
CA LEU A 71 5.87 -17.86 17.88
C LEU A 71 5.11 -16.78 18.67
N GLU A 72 5.80 -16.04 19.52
CA GLU A 72 5.24 -14.85 20.16
C GLU A 72 5.29 -13.68 19.18
N TYR A 73 4.30 -12.81 19.23
CA TYR A 73 4.27 -11.58 18.45
C TYR A 73 4.03 -10.38 19.35
N ASP A 74 4.67 -9.28 19.02
CA ASP A 74 4.43 -7.96 19.58
C ASP A 74 4.41 -6.95 18.44
N ILE A 75 3.27 -6.27 18.29
CA ILE A 75 3.01 -5.22 17.31
C ILE A 75 2.87 -3.91 18.09
N GLU A 76 3.99 -3.23 18.28
CA GLU A 76 4.11 -1.94 18.99
C GLU A 76 3.46 -1.90 20.39
N GLY A 77 3.35 -3.04 21.07
CA GLY A 77 2.66 -3.19 22.35
C GLY A 77 1.14 -3.08 22.27
N LEU A 78 0.56 -2.89 21.07
CA LEU A 78 -0.89 -2.79 20.85
C LEU A 78 -1.53 -4.16 20.66
N LEU A 79 -0.86 -5.05 19.93
CA LEU A 79 -1.30 -6.43 19.70
C LEU A 79 -0.17 -7.37 20.09
N THR A 80 -0.40 -8.17 21.12
CA THR A 80 0.58 -9.11 21.64
C THR A 80 -0.06 -10.48 21.86
N GLY A 81 0.69 -11.55 21.61
CA GLY A 81 0.22 -12.89 21.90
C GLY A 81 1.18 -13.97 21.42
N ALA A 82 0.69 -15.20 21.34
CA ALA A 82 1.42 -16.33 20.81
C ALA A 82 0.61 -17.03 19.71
N LEU A 83 1.31 -17.53 18.71
CA LEU A 83 0.80 -18.29 17.59
C LEU A 83 1.44 -19.68 17.59
N ALA A 84 0.63 -20.69 17.32
CA ALA A 84 1.09 -22.02 17.01
C ALA A 84 0.30 -22.52 15.79
N PRO A 85 0.76 -23.58 15.10
CA PRO A 85 0.00 -24.12 13.98
C PRO A 85 -1.45 -24.48 14.33
N VAL A 86 -1.66 -24.96 15.57
CA VAL A 86 -3.00 -25.19 16.10
C VAL A 86 -3.60 -23.85 16.53
N GLY A 87 -4.66 -23.44 15.85
CA GLY A 87 -5.35 -22.16 16.11
C GLY A 87 -4.99 -21.05 15.12
N ALA A 88 -4.02 -21.27 14.23
CA ALA A 88 -3.79 -20.43 13.07
C ALA A 88 -4.95 -20.52 12.06
N ASP A 89 -5.14 -19.48 11.24
CA ASP A 89 -6.16 -19.45 10.19
C ASP A 89 -5.95 -20.54 9.13
N SER A 90 -4.69 -20.86 8.85
CA SER A 90 -4.34 -22.00 8.01
C SER A 90 -2.97 -22.56 8.37
N PHE A 91 -2.75 -23.84 8.10
CA PHE A 91 -1.43 -24.45 8.15
C PHE A 91 -1.29 -25.61 7.17
N THR A 92 -0.06 -25.84 6.72
CA THR A 92 0.35 -26.96 5.88
C THR A 92 1.47 -27.71 6.57
N ARG A 93 1.31 -29.02 6.70
CA ARG A 93 2.37 -29.91 7.17
C ARG A 93 3.08 -30.54 5.98
N PHE A 94 4.37 -30.32 5.86
CA PHE A 94 5.21 -30.92 4.82
C PHE A 94 5.81 -32.25 5.29
N SER A 95 6.21 -32.33 6.56
CA SER A 95 6.77 -33.55 7.16
C SER A 95 6.57 -33.61 8.69
N PHE A 96 7.33 -34.45 9.39
CA PHE A 96 7.29 -34.45 10.85
C PHE A 96 7.89 -33.14 11.37
N ASN A 97 7.08 -32.37 12.10
CA ASN A 97 7.34 -31.02 12.57
C ASN A 97 7.68 -29.93 11.53
N ASP A 98 7.90 -30.24 10.24
CA ASP A 98 7.93 -29.20 9.20
C ASP A 98 6.52 -28.70 8.91
N VAL A 99 6.20 -27.53 9.49
CA VAL A 99 4.89 -26.92 9.39
C VAL A 99 5.03 -25.45 9.04
N GLU A 100 4.26 -25.04 8.04
CA GLU A 100 3.99 -23.64 7.76
C GLU A 100 2.59 -23.31 8.26
N PHE A 101 2.43 -22.19 8.95
CA PHE A 101 1.13 -21.69 9.35
C PHE A 101 1.01 -20.19 9.08
N THR A 102 -0.23 -19.72 8.95
CA THR A 102 -0.57 -18.32 8.72
C THR A 102 -1.66 -17.88 9.68
N ALA A 103 -1.45 -16.74 10.32
CA ALA A 103 -2.43 -16.05 11.15
C ALA A 103 -2.75 -14.67 10.56
N VAL A 104 -4.02 -14.28 10.57
CA VAL A 104 -4.54 -13.02 10.06
C VAL A 104 -5.19 -12.25 11.19
N PHE A 105 -4.75 -11.02 11.37
CA PHE A 105 -5.28 -10.08 12.35
C PHE A 105 -6.08 -9.01 11.62
N ASP A 106 -7.39 -8.98 11.84
CA ASP A 106 -8.23 -7.88 11.37
C ASP A 106 -7.99 -6.64 12.24
N LEU A 107 -7.63 -5.53 11.60
CA LEU A 107 -7.37 -4.26 12.26
C LEU A 107 -8.51 -3.29 11.98
N SER A 108 -9.04 -2.69 13.04
CA SER A 108 -9.93 -1.55 12.88
C SER A 108 -9.14 -0.34 12.38
N LEU A 109 -9.86 0.66 11.84
CA LEU A 109 -9.23 1.94 11.51
C LEU A 109 -8.60 2.61 12.75
N ALA A 110 -9.15 2.38 13.95
CA ALA A 110 -8.57 2.93 15.18
C ALA A 110 -7.21 2.29 15.50
N ASP A 111 -7.09 0.97 15.32
CA ASP A 111 -5.84 0.24 15.54
C ASP A 111 -4.78 0.69 14.54
N LEU A 112 -5.14 0.76 13.25
CA LEU A 112 -4.26 1.27 12.20
C LEU A 112 -3.82 2.72 12.44
N ASN A 113 -4.71 3.59 12.93
CA ASN A 113 -4.32 4.97 13.26
C ASN A 113 -3.35 5.04 14.45
N GLY A 114 -3.43 4.08 15.38
CA GLY A 114 -2.46 3.94 16.46
C GLY A 114 -1.10 3.51 15.90
N LEU A 115 -1.10 2.42 15.13
CA LEU A 115 0.08 1.84 14.51
C LEU A 115 0.76 2.78 13.51
N LEU A 116 0.01 3.60 12.77
CA LEU A 116 0.54 4.51 11.75
C LEU A 116 0.81 5.92 12.29
N SER A 117 0.81 6.11 13.61
CA SER A 117 0.87 7.44 14.22
C SER A 117 2.18 8.18 13.95
N ASP A 118 3.27 7.46 13.69
CA ASP A 118 4.59 7.97 13.33
C ASP A 118 5.06 7.54 11.92
N ASN A 119 4.14 7.01 11.11
CA ASN A 119 4.38 6.51 9.75
C ASN A 119 5.36 5.32 9.68
N VAL A 120 5.60 4.64 10.80
CA VAL A 120 6.38 3.41 10.90
C VAL A 120 5.51 2.36 11.58
N ILE A 121 5.63 1.10 11.18
CA ILE A 121 5.09 -0.02 11.97
C ILE A 121 6.26 -0.93 12.34
N GLU A 122 6.46 -1.14 13.63
CA GLU A 122 7.42 -2.08 14.20
C GLU A 122 6.74 -3.37 14.70
N LEU A 123 7.31 -4.52 14.32
CA LEU A 123 6.88 -5.83 14.79
C LEU A 123 8.07 -6.62 15.28
N SER A 124 7.89 -7.37 16.36
CA SER A 124 8.80 -8.45 16.73
C SER A 124 8.08 -9.79 16.77
N LEU A 125 8.72 -10.81 16.19
CA LEU A 125 8.27 -12.19 16.25
C LEU A 125 9.34 -13.02 16.97
N ASP A 126 9.02 -13.60 18.12
CA ASP A 126 9.97 -14.37 18.92
C ASP A 126 9.63 -15.86 18.86
N LEU A 127 10.52 -16.65 18.28
CA LEU A 127 10.35 -18.10 18.26
C LEU A 127 10.63 -18.68 19.64
N SER A 128 9.78 -19.58 20.11
CA SER A 128 10.07 -20.31 21.34
C SER A 128 11.36 -21.12 21.19
N GLY A 129 12.11 -21.28 22.28
CA GLY A 129 13.42 -21.96 22.27
C GLY A 129 13.45 -23.35 21.59
N PRO A 130 12.38 -24.17 21.70
CA PRO A 130 12.29 -25.44 20.99
C PRO A 130 12.15 -25.36 19.47
N VAL A 131 11.75 -24.22 18.88
CA VAL A 131 11.61 -24.08 17.43
C VAL A 131 13.00 -23.98 16.78
N ASN A 132 13.40 -25.06 16.12
CA ASN A 132 14.68 -25.15 15.42
C ASN A 132 14.56 -24.81 13.94
N ILE A 133 15.72 -24.64 13.30
CA ILE A 133 15.82 -24.58 11.84
C ILE A 133 15.53 -25.98 11.32
N PHE A 134 14.44 -26.14 10.56
CA PHE A 134 14.10 -27.42 9.95
C PHE A 134 14.92 -27.65 8.66
N ASP A 135 14.92 -26.64 7.78
CA ASP A 135 15.62 -26.64 6.50
C ASP A 135 15.94 -25.20 6.05
N ALA A 136 16.41 -25.03 4.81
CA ALA A 136 16.70 -23.72 4.24
C ALA A 136 15.45 -22.87 3.97
N ASP A 137 14.25 -23.45 4.08
CA ASP A 137 12.96 -22.80 3.87
C ASP A 137 12.28 -22.46 5.22
N SER A 138 13.00 -22.52 6.35
CA SER A 138 12.45 -22.03 7.63
C SER A 138 12.49 -20.49 7.65
N PHE A 139 11.34 -19.85 7.85
CA PHE A 139 11.20 -18.39 7.75
C PHE A 139 10.05 -17.85 8.60
N THR A 140 10.05 -16.53 8.74
CA THR A 140 8.92 -15.72 9.20
C THR A 140 8.66 -14.60 8.19
N SER A 141 7.39 -14.28 7.97
CA SER A 141 6.93 -13.27 7.01
C SER A 141 5.82 -12.44 7.64
N VAL A 142 5.88 -11.13 7.39
CA VAL A 142 4.85 -10.18 7.82
C VAL A 142 4.36 -9.45 6.58
N MET A 143 3.05 -9.41 6.41
CA MET A 143 2.37 -8.61 5.40
C MET A 143 1.36 -7.69 6.07
N ILE A 144 1.32 -6.43 5.66
CA ILE A 144 0.35 -5.43 6.13
C ILE A 144 -0.42 -4.96 4.90
N ASP A 145 -1.75 -5.07 4.92
CA ASP A 145 -2.62 -4.62 3.84
C ASP A 145 -3.71 -3.68 4.37
N TYR A 146 -3.78 -2.46 3.85
CA TYR A 146 -4.78 -1.49 4.28
C TYR A 146 -5.09 -0.45 3.20
N PRO A 147 -6.31 0.10 3.14
CA PRO A 147 -6.62 1.20 2.24
C PRO A 147 -5.94 2.49 2.71
N SER A 148 -5.10 3.06 1.86
CA SER A 148 -4.36 4.30 2.13
C SER A 148 -4.78 5.43 1.20
N SER A 149 -4.54 6.67 1.63
CA SER A 149 -4.59 7.83 0.74
C SER A 149 -3.26 7.96 0.00
N SER A 150 -2.93 6.99 -0.85
CA SER A 150 -1.80 7.14 -1.78
C SER A 150 -1.96 8.47 -2.52
N PRO A 151 -0.96 9.36 -2.50
CA PRO A 151 -0.98 10.53 -3.35
C PRO A 151 -1.00 10.02 -4.79
N THR A 152 -2.18 10.01 -5.41
CA THR A 152 -2.27 9.84 -6.86
C THR A 152 -1.30 10.84 -7.44
N PRO A 153 -0.30 10.41 -8.22
CA PRO A 153 0.60 11.34 -8.82
C PRO A 153 -0.24 12.40 -9.53
N GLU A 154 -0.06 13.66 -9.15
CA GLU A 154 -0.61 14.77 -9.92
C GLU A 154 0.19 15.14 -11.21
N PRO A 155 1.04 14.33 -11.89
CA PRO A 155 1.72 14.81 -13.09
C PRO A 155 0.79 14.98 -14.31
N ALA A 156 -0.34 14.28 -14.39
CA ALA A 156 -1.17 14.34 -15.60
C ALA A 156 -1.97 15.63 -15.69
N SER A 157 -2.56 16.11 -14.58
CA SER A 157 -3.38 17.32 -14.58
C SER A 157 -2.56 18.56 -14.96
N TRP A 158 -1.35 18.67 -14.43
CA TRP A 158 -0.45 19.78 -14.74
C TRP A 158 0.04 19.72 -16.19
N ALA A 159 0.44 18.53 -16.66
CA ALA A 159 0.82 18.32 -18.05
C ALA A 159 -0.34 18.59 -19.03
N MET A 160 -1.57 18.25 -18.68
CA MET A 160 -2.77 18.50 -19.49
C MET A 160 -3.20 19.97 -19.47
N MET A 161 -3.05 20.68 -18.34
CA MET A 161 -3.27 22.13 -18.30
C MET A 161 -2.22 22.86 -19.13
N ILE A 162 -0.94 22.57 -18.93
CA ILE A 162 0.15 23.20 -19.70
C ILE A 162 0.03 22.82 -21.18
N GLY A 163 -0.21 21.55 -21.49
CA GLY A 163 -0.41 21.05 -22.85
C GLY A 163 -1.64 21.67 -23.52
N GLY A 164 -2.77 21.75 -22.83
CA GLY A 164 -4.00 22.35 -23.32
C GLY A 164 -3.87 23.85 -23.58
N PHE A 165 -3.35 24.61 -22.62
CA PHE A 165 -3.11 26.05 -22.79
C PHE A 165 -2.04 26.33 -23.85
N GLY A 166 -1.00 25.51 -23.91
CA GLY A 166 0.04 25.58 -24.95
C GLY A 166 -0.53 25.36 -26.35
N LEU A 167 -1.43 24.39 -26.53
CA LEU A 167 -2.11 24.13 -27.81
C LEU A 167 -3.03 25.27 -28.23
N VAL A 168 -3.87 25.76 -27.32
CA VAL A 168 -4.80 26.88 -27.59
C VAL A 168 -4.01 28.15 -27.93
N GLY A 169 -3.01 28.49 -27.11
CA GLY A 169 -2.14 29.65 -27.36
C GLY A 169 -1.37 29.53 -28.69
N GLY A 170 -0.86 28.33 -29.00
CA GLY A 170 -0.19 28.03 -30.27
C GLY A 170 -1.12 28.22 -31.48
N ALA A 171 -2.36 27.74 -31.40
CA ALA A 171 -3.37 27.91 -32.44
C ALA A 171 -3.74 29.39 -32.66
N MET A 172 -3.94 30.16 -31.58
CA MET A 172 -4.23 31.59 -31.65
C MET A 172 -3.07 32.41 -32.23
N ARG A 173 -1.83 32.00 -32.00
CA ARG A 173 -0.65 32.67 -32.57
C ARG A 173 -0.50 32.37 -34.07
N ARG A 174 -0.82 31.14 -34.50
CA ARG A 174 -0.76 30.75 -35.92
C ARG A 174 -1.80 31.48 -36.78
N SER A 175 -2.99 31.76 -36.25
CA SER A 175 -4.09 32.36 -37.01
C SER A 175 -3.94 33.87 -37.29
N ARG A 176 -3.06 34.60 -36.56
CA ARG A 176 -2.84 36.05 -36.76
C ARG A 176 -2.03 36.40 -38.02
N LYS A 177 -1.46 35.45 -38.75
CA LYS A 177 -0.75 35.71 -40.02
C LYS A 177 -1.73 35.93 -41.20
N ARG A 178 -2.82 36.66 -41.00
CA ARG A 178 -3.74 37.01 -42.09
C ARG A 178 -3.17 38.21 -42.85
N ARG A 179 -2.70 37.86 -44.04
CA ARG A 179 -2.14 38.68 -45.12
C ARG A 179 -2.79 40.08 -45.20
N LEU A 180 -2.01 41.11 -44.89
CA LEU A 180 -2.34 42.48 -45.29
C LEU A 180 -2.28 42.53 -46.82
N ARG A 181 -3.44 42.58 -47.48
CA ARG A 181 -3.51 42.94 -48.89
C ARG A 181 -3.40 44.46 -48.95
N PHE A 182 -2.24 44.96 -49.37
CA PHE A 182 -2.13 46.32 -49.87
C PHE A 182 -2.90 46.38 -51.20
N SER A 183 -4.02 47.10 -51.22
CA SER A 183 -4.57 47.62 -52.47
C SER A 183 -3.83 48.92 -52.77
N ALA A 184 -2.88 48.87 -53.70
CA ALA A 184 -2.40 50.09 -54.33
C ALA A 184 -3.50 50.56 -55.28
N ASP A 185 -4.02 51.75 -55.02
CA ASP A 185 -4.96 52.45 -55.90
C ASP A 185 -4.16 53.21 -56.97
N PRO A 186 -4.28 52.90 -58.27
CA PRO A 186 -3.62 53.66 -59.32
C PRO A 186 -4.58 54.69 -59.89
N SER A 187 -4.49 55.93 -59.40
CA SER A 187 -5.06 57.09 -60.08
C SER A 187 -3.98 58.16 -60.32
N ALA A 188 -3.41 58.15 -61.52
CA ALA A 188 -2.74 59.28 -62.16
C ALA A 188 -2.69 59.06 -63.68
#